data_AF-A0A972WEU5-F1
#
_entry.id   AF-A0A972WEU5-F1
#
_cell.length_a   1.000
_cell.length_b   1.000
_cell.length_c   1.000
_cell.angle_alpha   90.00
_cell.angle_beta   90.00
_cell.angle_gamma   90.00
#
_symmetry.space_group_name_H-M   'P 1'
#
loop_
_entity.id
_entity.type
_entity.pdbx_description
1 polymer ?
#
loop_
_entity_poly.entity_id
_entity_poly.type
_entity_poly.pdbx_seq_one_letter_code
_entity_poly.pdbx_strand_id
1 'polypeptide(L)' 'MFNVRRALVSVSDKRGLIPFVAGLRELGVEILSTGGTCRLLREAGLEVIEVSEKTGFPEIMDG' A
#
# COMPACT_ATOMS: atom_id res chain seq x y z
N MET A 1 -23.19 7.91 -6.31
CA MET A 1 -22.40 7.14 -5.33
C MET A 1 -20.93 7.23 -5.75
N PHE A 2 -20.01 7.53 -4.83
CA PHE A 2 -18.58 7.60 -5.16
C PHE A 2 -17.96 6.22 -5.00
N ASN A 3 -17.09 5.83 -5.93
CA ASN A 3 -16.33 4.59 -5.84
C ASN A 3 -14.89 4.90 -5.43
N VAL A 4 -14.38 4.19 -4.42
CA VAL A 4 -12.98 4.31 -4.00
C VAL A 4 -12.12 3.65 -5.07
N ARG A 5 -11.21 4.41 -5.68
CA ARG A 5 -10.33 3.89 -6.75
C ARG A 5 -8.93 3.55 -6.25
N ARG A 6 -8.49 4.22 -5.19
CA ARG A 6 -7.14 4.11 -4.62
C ARG A 6 -7.16 4.21 -3.11
N ALA A 7 -6.22 3.53 -2.46
CA ALA A 7 -5.93 3.69 -1.04
C ALA A 7 -4.42 3.86 -0.82
N LEU A 8 -4.05 4.87 -0.03
CA LEU A 8 -2.71 5.03 0.53
C LEU A 8 -2.68 4.33 1.89
N VAL A 9 -1.76 3.40 2.07
CA VAL A 9 -1.67 2.57 3.28
C VAL A 9 -0.31 2.79 3.93
N SER A 10 -0.31 3.27 5.18
CA SER A 10 0.90 3.45 5.98
C SER A 10 0.55 3.25 7.44
N VAL A 11 0.96 2.12 8.02
CA VAL A 11 0.58 1.73 9.37
C VAL A 11 1.78 1.19 10.15
N SER A 12 1.89 1.59 11.41
CA SER A 12 2.93 1.06 12.32
C SER A 12 2.59 -0.35 12.79
N ASP A 13 1.33 -0.59 13.15
CA ASP A 13 0.80 -1.91 13.48
C ASP A 13 0.23 -2.59 12.24
N LYS A 14 0.74 -3.79 11.93
CA LYS A 14 0.38 -4.52 10.71
C LYS A 14 -0.57 -5.69 10.97
N ARG A 15 -1.13 -5.82 12.19
CA ARG A 15 -2.13 -6.85 12.50
C ARG A 15 -3.33 -6.73 11.54
N GLY A 16 -3.66 -7.82 10.86
CA GLY A 16 -4.77 -7.89 9.91
C GLY A 16 -4.58 -7.11 8.60
N LEU A 17 -3.39 -6.55 8.35
CA LEU A 17 -3.16 -5.70 7.18
C LEU A 17 -3.32 -6.45 5.85
N ILE A 18 -2.74 -7.65 5.75
CA ILE A 18 -2.78 -8.46 4.52
C ILE A 18 -4.22 -8.78 4.08
N PRO A 19 -5.09 -9.40 4.92
CA PRO A 19 -6.46 -9.68 4.50
C PRO A 19 -7.27 -8.42 4.22
N PHE A 20 -7.01 -7.31 4.92
CA PHE A 20 -7.67 -6.03 4.65
C PHE A 20 -7.32 -5.49 3.25
N VAL A 21 -6.02 -5.44 2.91
CA VAL A 21 -5.57 -4.94 1.60
C VAL A 21 -5.97 -5.89 0.48
N ALA A 22 -5.96 -7.20 0.72
CA ALA A 22 -6.47 -8.19 -0.24
C ALA A 22 -7.95 -7.94 -0.57
N GLY A 23 -8.80 -7.69 0.42
CA GLY A 23 -10.20 -7.34 0.19
C GLY A 23 -10.38 -6.03 -0.61
N LEU A 24 -9.57 -5.01 -0.34
CA LEU A 24 -9.57 -3.78 -1.14
C LEU A 24 -9.19 -4.04 -2.60
N ARG A 25 -8.21 -4.90 -2.83
CA ARG A 25 -7.77 -5.32 -4.17
C ARG A 25 -8.85 -6.09 -4.92
N GLU A 26 -9.58 -6.99 -4.25
CA GLU A 26 -10.74 -7.69 -4.83
C GLU A 26 -11.84 -6.73 -5.28
N LEU A 27 -11.98 -5.59 -4.61
CA LEU A 27 -12.90 -4.51 -4.99
C LEU A 27 -12.35 -3.61 -6.11
N GLY A 28 -11.16 -3.89 -6.65
CA GLY A 28 -10.52 -3.12 -7.72
C GLY A 28 -9.82 -1.84 -7.25
N VAL A 29 -9.49 -1.73 -5.96
CA VAL A 29 -8.78 -0.57 -5.41
C VAL A 29 -7.28 -0.72 -5.64
N GLU A 30 -6.66 0.31 -6.25
CA GLU A 30 -5.22 0.41 -6.40
C GLU A 30 -4.56 0.82 -5.07
N ILE A 31 -3.50 0.13 -4.67
CA ILE A 31 -2.88 0.29 -3.35
C ILE A 31 -1.53 0.99 -3.52
N LEU A 32 -1.34 2.07 -2.77
CA LEU A 32 -0.08 2.79 -2.64
C LEU A 32 0.46 2.63 -1.22
N SER A 33 1.77 2.49 -1.06
CA SER A 33 2.41 2.37 0.25
C SER A 33 3.88 2.82 0.21
N THR A 34 4.48 3.01 1.37
CA THR A 34 5.93 3.27 1.55
C THR A 34 6.55 2.35 2.60
N GLY A 35 7.89 2.36 2.66
CA GLY A 35 8.68 1.74 3.71
C GLY A 35 8.28 0.30 4.06
N GLY A 36 8.28 -0.01 5.36
CA GLY A 36 7.97 -1.35 5.87
C GLY A 36 6.57 -1.86 5.55
N THR A 37 5.59 -0.97 5.35
CA THR A 37 4.22 -1.37 4.95
C THR A 37 4.23 -1.89 3.52
N CYS A 38 4.90 -1.18 2.60
CA CYS A 38 5.00 -1.57 1.19
C CYS A 38 5.71 -2.92 1.06
N ARG A 39 6.82 -3.07 1.78
CA ARG A 39 7.60 -4.32 1.81
C ARG A 39 6.76 -5.51 2.27
N LEU A 40 6.03 -5.37 3.38
CA LEU A 40 5.18 -6.46 3.90
C LEU A 40 4.09 -6.89 2.90
N LEU A 41 3.48 -5.93 2.21
CA LEU A 41 2.46 -6.22 1.21
C LEU A 41 3.04 -6.96 -0.01
N ARG A 42 4.21 -6.52 -0.50
CA ARG A 42 4.93 -7.20 -1.59
C ARG A 42 5.35 -8.62 -1.23
N GLU A 43 5.89 -8.81 -0.02
CA GLU A 43 6.28 -10.13 0.50
C GLU A 43 5.07 -11.08 0.63
N ALA A 44 3.87 -10.55 0.87
CA ALA A 44 2.62 -11.30 0.87
C ALA A 44 2.05 -11.59 -0.53
N GLY A 45 2.76 -11.20 -1.60
CA GLY A 45 2.33 -11.40 -2.99
C GLY A 45 1.25 -10.42 -3.46
N LEU A 46 0.99 -9.35 -2.70
CA LEU A 46 0.03 -8.32 -3.10
C LEU A 46 0.71 -7.27 -3.99
N GLU A 47 0.05 -6.91 -5.08
CA GLU A 47 0.49 -5.80 -5.92
C GLU A 47 0.23 -4.48 -5.19
N VAL A 48 1.31 -3.72 -5.01
CA VAL A 48 1.33 -2.42 -4.34
C VAL A 48 2.32 -1.51 -5.07
N ILE A 49 1.91 -0.27 -5.29
CA ILE A 49 2.71 0.75 -5.93
C ILE A 49 3.47 1.51 -4.85
N GLU A 50 4.77 1.68 -5.02
CA GLU A 50 5.55 2.48 -4.10
C GLU A 50 5.25 3.97 -4.31
N VAL A 51 5.11 4.75 -3.25
CA VAL A 51 4.85 6.20 -3.43
C VAL A 51 6.01 6.88 -4.15
N SER A 52 7.25 6.44 -3.93
CA SER A 52 8.45 6.94 -4.62
C SER A 52 8.37 6.75 -6.14
N GLU A 53 7.81 5.62 -6.61
CA GLU A 53 7.55 5.36 -8.03
C GLU A 53 6.52 6.33 -8.63
N LYS A 54 5.56 6.81 -7.83
CA LYS A 54 4.57 7.81 -8.28
C LYS A 54 5.04 9.24 -8.21
N THR A 55 5.82 9.60 -7.20
CA THR A 55 6.29 10.97 -7.02
C THR A 55 7.56 11.25 -7.81
N GLY A 56 8.37 10.23 -8.11
CA GLY A 56 9.72 10.38 -8.64
C GLY A 56 10.73 10.85 -7.57
N PHE A 57 10.33 10.92 -6.30
CA PHE A 57 11.19 11.31 -5.19
C PHE A 57 11.55 10.08 -4.35
N PRO A 58 12.84 9.84 -4.07
CA PRO A 58 13.25 8.75 -3.21
C PRO A 58 12.83 9.00 -1.76
N GLU A 59 12.72 7.91 -0.98
CA GLU A 59 12.56 7.97 0.47
C GLU A 59 13.81 8.62 1.10
N ILE A 60 13.62 9.53 2.07
CA ILE A 60 14.71 10.27 2.73
C ILE A 60 14.50 10.31 4.25
N MET A 61 15.55 10.57 5.02
CA MET A 61 15.48 10.75 6.49
C MET A 61 14.91 9.57 7.29
N ASP A 62 15.21 8.33 6.86
CA ASP A 62 14.74 7.08 7.47
C ASP A 62 13.20 6.89 7.52
N GLY A 63 12.48 7.58 6.62
CA GLY A 63 11.06 7.32 6.37
C GLY A 63 10.36 8.35 5.48
#